data_AF-X0PFQ2-F1
#
_entry.id   AF-X0PFQ2-F1
#
_cell.length_a   1.000
_cell.length_b   1.000
_cell.length_c   1.000
_cell.angle_alpha   90.00
_cell.angle_beta   90.00
_cell.angle_gamma   90.00
#
_symmetry.space_group_name_H-M   'P 1'
#
loop_
_entity.id
_entity.type
_entity.pdbx_description
1 polymer ?
#
loop_
_entity_poly.entity_id
_entity_poly.type
_entity_poly.pdbx_seq_one_letter_code
_entity_poly.pdbx_strand_id
1 'polypeptide(L)'
;MVILPIVHQYSRMLQRNLLYTAVTRASDFLIMLGEKQAFEQCVRSLSVNRKTSLVARLVAAIGISSETSSAVSPVAEVDMTPAVQGGDSTDDGQPNELPKRLTEEVIARELIDPMIGMAGVTPAQFEQGPQSVSN
;
A
#
# COMPACT_ATOMS: atom_id res chain seq x y z
N MET A 1 18.55 -19.52 16.48
CA MET A 1 17.83 -19.94 17.70
C MET A 1 16.94 -18.81 18.20
N VAL A 2 15.69 -19.10 18.56
CA VAL A 2 14.70 -18.15 19.10
C VAL A 2 14.09 -18.70 20.38
N ILE A 3 13.83 -17.81 21.35
CA ILE A 3 13.14 -18.13 22.60
C ILE A 3 11.82 -17.35 22.60
N LEU A 4 10.71 -18.06 22.74
CA LEU A 4 9.35 -17.51 22.68
C LEU A 4 8.63 -17.69 24.03
N PRO A 5 8.67 -16.69 24.91
CA PRO A 5 7.87 -16.68 26.13
C PRO A 5 6.45 -16.18 25.84
N ILE A 6 5.44 -16.96 26.24
CA ILE A 6 4.03 -16.61 26.14
C ILE A 6 3.34 -16.78 27.50
N VAL A 7 2.92 -15.65 28.07
CA VAL A 7 2.27 -15.56 29.40
C VAL A 7 1.05 -14.64 29.33
N HIS A 8 0.09 -14.81 30.23
CA HIS A 8 -1.16 -14.03 30.21
C HIS A 8 -0.97 -12.53 30.46
N GLN A 9 0.14 -12.12 31.09
CA GLN A 9 0.44 -10.71 31.34
C GLN A 9 0.50 -9.88 30.05
N TYR A 10 0.80 -10.52 28.91
CA TYR A 10 0.81 -9.89 27.58
C TYR A 10 -0.48 -10.13 26.78
N SER A 11 -1.63 -10.31 27.45
CA SER A 11 -2.92 -10.70 26.84
C SER A 11 -3.32 -9.90 25.58
N ARG A 12 -3.05 -8.59 25.53
CA ARG A 12 -3.33 -7.75 24.34
C ARG A 12 -2.51 -8.13 23.11
N MET A 13 -1.33 -8.70 23.31
CA MET A 13 -0.43 -9.17 22.26
C MET A 13 -0.65 -10.63 21.89
N LEU A 14 -1.46 -11.38 22.66
CA LEU A 14 -1.78 -12.78 22.36
C LEU A 14 -2.68 -12.86 21.13
N GLN A 15 -2.07 -12.83 19.94
CA GLN A 15 -2.72 -12.84 18.63
C GLN A 15 -2.05 -13.86 17.70
N ARG A 16 -2.84 -14.48 16.82
CA ARG A 16 -2.35 -15.52 15.90
C ARG A 16 -1.21 -15.05 15.01
N ASN A 17 -1.28 -13.80 14.53
CA ASN A 17 -0.24 -13.23 13.68
C ASN A 17 1.10 -13.07 14.42
N LEU A 18 1.05 -12.80 15.72
CA LEU A 18 2.26 -12.67 16.52
C LEU A 18 2.91 -14.04 16.76
N LEU A 19 2.10 -15.06 17.08
CA LEU A 19 2.57 -16.44 17.21
C LEU A 19 3.18 -16.93 15.89
N TYR A 20 2.50 -16.73 14.76
CA TYR A 20 3.01 -17.09 13.43
C TYR A 20 4.36 -16.45 13.12
N THR A 21 4.49 -15.15 13.40
CA THR A 21 5.73 -14.41 13.13
C THR A 21 6.88 -14.92 14.01
N ALA A 22 6.62 -15.20 15.29
CA ALA A 22 7.65 -15.72 16.19
C ALA A 22 8.13 -17.11 15.77
N VAL A 23 7.21 -17.99 15.35
CA VAL A 23 7.53 -19.34 14.86
C VAL A 23 8.36 -19.27 13.57
N THR A 24 7.92 -18.46 12.59
CA THR A 24 8.62 -18.34 11.29
C THR A 24 9.95 -17.60 11.37
N ARG A 25 10.19 -16.82 12.44
CA ARG A 25 11.50 -16.21 12.73
C ARG A 25 12.56 -17.22 13.20
N ALA A 26 12.17 -18.41 13.65
CA ALA A 26 13.11 -19.42 14.12
C ALA A 26 13.56 -20.30 12.95
N SER A 27 14.80 -20.10 12.48
CA SER A 27 15.38 -20.88 11.38
C SER A 27 15.62 -22.35 11.77
N ASP A 28 16.37 -22.57 12.85
CA ASP A 28 16.91 -23.89 13.18
C ASP A 28 16.44 -24.42 14.54
N PHE A 29 16.14 -23.53 15.48
CA PHE A 29 15.77 -23.91 16.84
C PHE A 29 14.85 -22.90 17.51
N LEU A 30 13.75 -23.41 18.08
CA LEU A 30 12.73 -22.64 18.79
C LEU A 30 12.49 -23.25 20.17
N ILE A 31 12.62 -22.45 21.21
CA ILE A 31 12.24 -22.81 22.58
C ILE A 31 10.97 -22.05 22.94
N MET A 32 9.87 -22.76 23.18
CA MET A 32 8.61 -22.18 23.65
C MET A 32 8.45 -22.40 25.14
N LEU A 33 8.08 -21.37 25.88
CA LEU A 33 7.87 -21.44 27.33
C LEU A 33 6.72 -20.55 27.78
N GLY A 34 6.16 -20.87 28.94
CA GLY A 34 5.06 -20.13 29.55
C GLY A 34 3.81 -20.99 29.72
N GLU A 35 2.63 -20.39 29.55
CA GLU A 35 1.36 -20.97 29.97
C GLU A 35 0.56 -21.53 28.79
N LYS A 36 0.13 -22.80 28.87
CA LYS A 36 -0.64 -23.47 27.79
C LYS A 36 -1.88 -22.69 27.34
N GLN A 37 -2.62 -22.12 28.30
CA GLN A 37 -3.83 -21.34 28.02
C GLN A 37 -3.53 -20.08 27.19
N ALA A 38 -2.39 -19.43 27.41
CA ALA A 38 -1.99 -18.26 26.64
C ALA A 38 -1.65 -18.62 25.18
N PHE A 39 -1.07 -19.81 24.93
CA PHE A 39 -0.91 -20.34 23.57
C PHE A 39 -2.26 -20.62 22.90
N GLU A 40 -3.21 -21.24 23.60
CA GLU A 40 -4.56 -21.45 23.06
C GLU A 40 -5.26 -20.14 22.71
N GLN A 41 -5.12 -19.13 23.57
CA GLN A 41 -5.65 -17.79 23.33
C GLN A 41 -5.05 -17.19 22.05
N CYS A 42 -3.72 -17.23 21.88
CA CYS A 42 -3.05 -16.77 20.65
C CYS A 42 -3.59 -17.44 19.39
N VAL A 43 -3.84 -18.75 19.42
CA VAL A 43 -4.31 -19.49 18.23
C VAL A 43 -5.77 -19.11 17.89
N ARG A 44 -6.61 -18.89 18.91
CA ARG A 44 -8.01 -18.53 18.74
C ARG A 44 -8.24 -17.07 18.36
N SER A 45 -7.36 -16.16 18.79
CA SER A 45 -7.51 -14.71 18.54
C SER A 45 -6.94 -14.31 17.18
N LEU A 46 -7.83 -13.87 16.28
CA LEU A 46 -7.42 -13.22 15.05
C LEU A 46 -6.91 -11.81 15.32
N SER A 47 -5.91 -11.38 14.56
CA SER A 47 -5.39 -10.01 14.68
C SER A 47 -6.45 -8.99 14.27
N VAL A 48 -6.38 -7.82 14.91
CA VAL A 48 -7.32 -6.73 14.66
C VAL A 48 -7.19 -6.28 13.21
N ASN A 49 -8.30 -6.36 12.46
CA ASN A 49 -8.36 -5.79 11.13
C ASN A 49 -8.16 -4.27 11.21
N ARG A 50 -7.15 -3.79 10.47
CA ARG A 50 -6.85 -2.36 10.42
C ARG A 50 -7.95 -1.66 9.62
N LYS A 51 -8.60 -0.67 10.22
CA LYS A 51 -9.59 0.19 9.54
C LYS A 51 -8.87 1.14 8.59
N THR A 52 -8.58 0.69 7.37
CA THR A 52 -7.90 1.48 6.33
C THR A 52 -8.77 1.58 5.08
N SER A 53 -8.67 2.68 4.33
CA SER A 53 -9.41 2.88 3.08
C SER A 53 -8.62 2.52 1.82
N LEU A 54 -7.46 1.86 1.95
CA LEU A 54 -6.60 1.51 0.82
C LEU A 54 -7.31 0.60 -0.19
N VAL A 55 -8.01 -0.43 0.32
CA VAL A 55 -8.74 -1.37 -0.52
C VAL A 55 -9.80 -0.65 -1.36
N ALA A 56 -10.61 0.21 -0.73
CA ALA A 56 -11.63 0.98 -1.44
C ALA A 56 -11.04 1.90 -2.53
N ARG A 57 -9.92 2.55 -2.24
CA ARG A 57 -9.22 3.41 -3.22
C ARG A 57 -8.65 2.62 -4.39
N LEU A 58 -8.09 1.43 -4.14
CA LEU A 58 -7.50 0.59 -5.16
C LEU A 58 -8.58 0.02 -6.10
N VAL A 59 -9.71 -0.42 -5.54
CA VAL A 59 -10.87 -0.88 -6.31
C VAL A 59 -11.42 0.23 -7.22
N ALA A 60 -11.57 1.45 -6.69
CA ALA A 60 -12.01 2.60 -7.47
C ALA A 60 -11.01 3.00 -8.58
N ALA A 61 -9.70 2.92 -8.31
CA ALA A 61 -8.67 3.32 -9.26
C ALA A 61 -8.45 2.31 -10.40
N ILE A 62 -8.59 1.01 -10.14
CA ILE A 62 -8.37 -0.05 -11.14
C ILE A 62 -9.66 -0.38 -11.92
N GLY A 63 -10.81 0.15 -11.50
CA GLY A 63 -12.09 -0.08 -12.18
C GLY A 63 -12.64 -1.50 -11.98
N ILE A 64 -12.21 -2.21 -10.93
CA ILE A 64 -12.72 -3.54 -10.61
C ILE A 64 -14.08 -3.35 -9.95
N SER A 65 -15.17 -3.62 -10.66
CA SER A 65 -16.51 -3.72 -10.07
C SER A 65 -16.52 -4.91 -9.11
N SER A 66 -16.43 -4.62 -7.81
CA SER A 66 -16.36 -5.61 -6.73
C SER A 66 -17.71 -6.31 -6.52
N GLU A 67 -18.07 -7.24 -7.40
CA GLU A 67 -19.02 -8.32 -7.10
C GLU A 67 -18.26 -9.59 -6.72
N THR A 68 -17.61 -9.58 -5.56
CA THR A 68 -17.22 -10.86 -4.93
C THR A 68 -17.12 -10.73 -3.42
N SER A 69 -18.25 -11.09 -2.80
CA SER A 69 -18.41 -11.85 -1.55
C SER A 69 -17.35 -11.73 -0.46
N SER A 70 -17.80 -11.21 0.68
CA SER A 70 -17.31 -11.50 2.03
C SER A 70 -17.11 -12.99 2.29
N ALA A 71 -15.92 -13.55 2.02
CA ALA A 71 -15.31 -14.69 2.73
C ALA A 71 -13.98 -15.08 2.07
N VAL A 72 -12.84 -14.75 2.68
CA VAL A 72 -11.53 -15.26 2.26
C VAL A 72 -11.06 -16.35 3.22
N SER A 73 -11.17 -17.59 2.78
CA SER A 73 -10.31 -18.73 3.17
C SER A 73 -9.23 -18.90 2.09
N PRO A 74 -7.99 -19.33 2.43
CA PRO A 74 -6.86 -19.34 1.49
C PRO A 74 -6.79 -20.65 0.69
N VAL A 75 -6.11 -20.64 -0.47
CA VAL A 75 -5.05 -21.58 -0.92
C VAL A 75 -4.75 -21.43 -2.44
N ALA A 76 -3.45 -21.28 -2.73
CA ALA A 76 -2.62 -21.72 -3.88
C ALA A 76 -2.86 -21.32 -5.35
N GLU A 77 -1.70 -20.98 -5.95
CA GLU A 77 -1.18 -21.20 -7.32
C GLU A 77 -1.55 -20.29 -8.51
N VAL A 78 -0.58 -19.39 -8.81
CA VAL A 78 0.12 -19.13 -10.09
C VAL A 78 -0.65 -19.29 -11.40
N ASP A 79 -0.83 -18.21 -12.17
CA ASP A 79 -0.15 -18.06 -13.49
C ASP A 79 -0.19 -16.61 -14.01
N MET A 80 0.82 -16.29 -14.81
CA MET A 80 1.18 -14.98 -15.33
C MET A 80 0.73 -14.85 -16.79
N THR A 81 -0.02 -13.81 -17.16
CA THR A 81 0.02 -13.25 -18.53
C THR A 81 -0.51 -11.80 -18.53
N PRO A 82 0.27 -10.81 -18.99
CA PRO A 82 -0.22 -9.44 -19.15
C PRO A 82 -0.71 -9.22 -20.58
N ALA A 83 -2.02 -9.06 -20.77
CA ALA A 83 -2.59 -8.52 -22.00
C ALA A 83 -3.00 -7.06 -21.77
N VAL A 84 -2.19 -6.17 -22.34
CA VAL A 84 -2.42 -4.72 -22.43
C VAL A 84 -3.47 -4.44 -23.50
N GLN A 85 -4.44 -3.56 -23.23
CA GLN A 85 -4.82 -2.46 -24.10
C GLN A 85 -5.86 -1.54 -23.45
N GLY A 86 -5.48 -0.27 -23.32
CA GLY A 86 -6.38 0.84 -23.05
C GLY A 86 -6.77 1.57 -24.34
N GLY A 87 -7.92 2.21 -24.27
CA GLY A 87 -8.37 3.38 -25.02
C GLY A 87 -9.26 4.15 -24.02
N ASP A 88 -9.35 5.47 -24.00
CA ASP A 88 -9.33 6.43 -25.10
C ASP A 88 -9.27 7.84 -24.50
N SER A 89 -8.72 8.81 -25.25
CA SER A 89 -9.15 10.22 -25.29
C SER A 89 -8.33 11.00 -26.34
N THR A 90 -8.91 11.17 -27.52
CA THR A 90 -8.79 12.35 -28.43
C THR A 90 -9.18 13.65 -27.72
N ASP A 91 -8.82 14.87 -28.12
CA ASP A 91 -7.89 15.51 -29.07
C ASP A 91 -8.10 17.03 -28.84
N ASP A 92 -7.04 17.83 -28.85
CA ASP A 92 -7.07 19.22 -29.35
C ASP A 92 -5.64 19.80 -29.37
N GLY A 93 -5.05 19.91 -30.56
CA GLY A 93 -4.35 21.15 -30.98
C GLY A 93 -2.85 21.34 -30.66
N GLN A 94 -2.00 20.65 -31.43
CA GLN A 94 -0.57 20.89 -31.74
C GLN A 94 0.54 20.46 -30.74
N PRO A 95 1.69 20.00 -31.29
CA PRO A 95 2.37 18.82 -30.80
C PRO A 95 3.51 19.21 -29.87
N ASN A 96 3.39 18.84 -28.60
CA ASN A 96 4.58 18.53 -27.83
C ASN A 96 4.38 17.13 -27.26
N GLU A 97 4.62 16.11 -28.09
CA GLU A 97 4.80 14.75 -27.61
C GLU A 97 5.97 14.76 -26.64
N LEU A 98 5.66 14.98 -25.37
CA LEU A 98 6.62 14.85 -24.30
C LEU A 98 7.16 13.41 -24.38
N PRO A 99 8.49 13.23 -24.34
CA PRO A 99 9.08 11.91 -24.47
C PRO A 99 8.52 11.00 -23.37
N LYS A 100 8.03 9.82 -23.78
CA LYS A 100 7.39 8.83 -22.91
C LYS A 100 8.30 8.31 -21.79
N ARG A 101 9.60 8.63 -21.83
CA ARG A 101 10.60 8.30 -20.82
C ARG A 101 11.49 9.52 -20.56
N LEU A 102 11.76 9.77 -19.27
CA LEU A 102 12.69 10.78 -18.83
C LEU A 102 14.13 10.28 -19.04
N THR A 103 14.86 10.88 -19.98
CA THR A 103 16.31 10.65 -20.20
C THR A 103 17.12 11.86 -19.74
N GLU A 104 18.37 11.65 -19.36
CA GLU A 104 19.26 12.71 -18.88
C GLU A 104 19.43 13.85 -19.89
N GLU A 105 19.48 13.53 -21.19
CA GLU A 105 19.55 14.53 -22.27
C GLU A 105 18.32 15.44 -22.33
N VAL A 106 17.15 14.93 -21.96
CA VAL A 106 15.88 15.69 -21.99
C VAL A 106 15.82 16.67 -20.82
N ILE A 107 16.38 16.28 -19.66
CA ILE A 107 16.54 17.16 -18.50
C ILE A 107 17.55 18.26 -18.81
N ALA A 108 18.70 17.90 -19.39
CA ALA A 108 19.77 18.86 -19.71
C ALA A 108 19.35 19.91 -20.75
N ARG A 109 18.36 19.61 -21.59
CA ARG A 109 17.83 20.52 -22.62
C ARG A 109 16.59 21.29 -22.15
N GLU A 110 16.18 21.15 -20.90
CA GLU A 110 15.01 21.84 -20.31
C GLU A 110 13.72 21.68 -21.15
N LEU A 111 13.58 20.57 -21.86
CA LEU A 111 12.44 20.31 -22.75
C LEU A 111 11.16 19.95 -21.99
N ILE A 112 11.25 19.69 -20.68
CA ILE A 112 10.13 19.36 -19.80
C ILE A 112 9.97 20.48 -18.78
N ASP A 113 8.78 21.09 -18.77
CA ASP A 113 8.41 22.10 -17.80
C ASP A 113 8.36 21.48 -16.38
N PRO A 114 9.07 22.06 -15.38
CA PRO A 114 8.99 21.62 -13.99
C PRO A 114 7.57 21.73 -13.40
N MET A 115 6.67 22.51 -14.00
CA MET A 115 5.28 22.70 -13.59
C MET A 115 4.29 21.74 -14.29
N ILE A 116 4.73 20.53 -14.66
CA ILE A 116 3.86 19.51 -15.28
C ILE A 116 2.66 19.18 -14.37
N GLY A 117 1.45 19.23 -14.92
CA GLY A 117 0.21 19.00 -14.15
C GLY A 117 -0.21 20.15 -13.21
N MET A 118 0.52 21.27 -13.23
CA MET A 118 0.26 22.47 -12.44
C MET A 118 -0.09 23.67 -13.34
N ALA A 119 -0.92 23.43 -14.36
CA ALA A 119 -1.34 24.48 -15.29
C ALA A 119 -2.04 25.63 -14.54
N GLY A 120 -1.51 26.85 -14.68
CA GLY A 120 -2.09 28.08 -14.12
C GLY A 120 -1.63 28.46 -12.71
N VAL A 121 -0.77 27.67 -12.06
CA VAL A 121 -0.11 28.08 -10.81
C VAL A 121 1.36 28.42 -11.06
N THR A 122 1.84 29.49 -10.43
CA THR A 122 3.25 29.91 -10.50
C THR A 122 3.88 29.82 -9.12
N PRO A 123 5.17 29.46 -8.97
CA PRO A 123 5.83 29.36 -7.66
C PRO A 123 5.66 30.60 -6.77
N ALA A 124 5.63 31.81 -7.36
CA ALA A 124 5.43 33.07 -6.66
C ALA A 124 4.08 33.19 -5.91
N GLN A 125 3.05 32.42 -6.30
CA GLN A 125 1.75 32.39 -5.60
C GLN A 125 1.85 31.72 -4.22
N PHE A 126 2.88 30.92 -3.98
CA PHE A 126 3.12 30.24 -2.70
C PHE A 126 4.06 31.02 -1.77
N GLU A 127 4.74 32.04 -2.28
CA GLU A 127 5.60 32.92 -1.49
C GLU A 127 4.82 34.00 -0.75
N GLN A 128 3.62 34.35 -1.25
CA GLN A 128 2.69 35.20 -0.52
C GLN A 128 1.89 34.31 0.43
N GLY A 129 2.27 34.33 1.72
CA GLY A 129 1.50 33.70 2.79
C GLY A 129 0.01 34.09 2.71
N PRO A 130 -0.90 33.27 3.29
CA PRO A 130 -2.33 33.35 3.01
C PRO A 130 -2.83 34.77 3.18
N GLN A 131 -3.22 35.40 2.06
CA GLN A 131 -3.87 36.69 2.04
C GLN A 131 -5.09 36.59 2.95
N SER A 132 -5.06 37.36 4.05
CA SER A 132 -6.21 37.60 4.91
C SER A 132 -7.34 38.13 4.03
N VAL A 133 -8.36 37.30 3.79
CA VAL A 133 -9.65 37.76 3.30
C VAL A 133 -10.15 38.85 4.24
N SER A 134 -10.16 40.09 3.75
CA SER A 134 -10.75 41.24 4.42
C SER A 134 -12.00 41.66 3.66
N ASN A 135 -13.14 41.51 4.35
CA ASN A 135 -14.51 41.98 4.09
C ASN A 135 -15.19 41.60 2.76
#